data_AF-A0A7S4RMH6-F1
#
_entry.id   AF-A0A7S4RMH6-F1
#
_cell.length_a   1.000
_cell.length_b   1.000
_cell.length_c   1.000
_cell.angle_alpha   90.00
_cell.angle_beta   90.00
_cell.angle_gamma   90.00
#
_symmetry.space_group_name_H-M   'P 1'
#
loop_
_entity.id
_entity.type
_entity.pdbx_description
1 polymer ?
#
loop_
_entity_poly.entity_id
_entity_poly.type
_entity_poly.pdbx_seq_one_letter_code
_entity_poly.pdbx_strand_id
1 'polypeptide(L)'
;KKNTLSSNHIKQLNSIGFIWDLRNKSKGVSMKEKNRFDELCAFKAQNGHCNVYQYDEQNKSLGKWVQHQRVCYKKNALSSSRIEQLDSIGFIWDPLEHAWSEMFDQLCVFKAQAGHYIASRNGE
;
A
#
# COMPACT_ATOMS: atom_id res chain seq x y z
N LYS A 1 -28.09 7.96 -8.35
CA LYS A 1 -27.32 8.20 -9.60
C LYS A 1 -25.83 8.20 -9.26
N LYS A 2 -25.06 7.19 -9.71
CA LYS A 2 -23.60 7.13 -9.46
C LYS A 2 -22.91 7.99 -10.53
N ASN A 3 -22.47 9.19 -10.15
CA ASN A 3 -21.64 10.06 -10.99
C ASN A 3 -20.23 9.49 -11.02
N THR A 4 -19.95 8.61 -11.98
CA THR A 4 -18.60 8.10 -12.22
C THR A 4 -17.80 9.20 -12.91
N LEU A 5 -16.94 9.90 -12.19
CA LEU A 5 -15.96 10.79 -12.82
C LEU A 5 -15.01 9.94 -13.68
N SER A 6 -14.80 10.35 -14.93
CA SER A 6 -13.82 9.75 -15.83
C SER A 6 -12.42 9.83 -15.23
N SER A 7 -11.62 8.77 -15.41
CA SER A 7 -10.22 8.71 -14.98
C SER A 7 -9.38 9.90 -15.47
N ASN A 8 -9.72 10.48 -16.63
CA ASN A 8 -9.06 11.68 -17.13
C ASN A 8 -9.39 12.92 -16.31
N HIS A 9 -10.66 13.11 -15.92
CA HIS A 9 -11.04 14.21 -15.03
C HIS A 9 -10.38 14.07 -13.67
N ILE A 10 -10.22 12.83 -13.17
CA ILE A 10 -9.51 12.59 -11.91
C ILE A 10 -8.04 13.02 -12.00
N LYS A 11 -7.34 12.65 -13.09
CA LYS A 11 -5.95 13.06 -13.34
C LYS A 11 -5.80 14.58 -13.42
N GLN A 12 -6.70 15.26 -14.13
CA GLN A 12 -6.69 16.72 -14.24
C GLN A 12 -6.88 17.39 -12.88
N LEU A 13 -7.83 16.91 -12.09
CA LEU A 13 -8.09 17.39 -10.74
C LEU A 13 -6.90 17.12 -9.79
N ASN A 14 -6.27 15.96 -9.87
CA ASN A 14 -5.06 15.66 -9.09
C ASN A 14 -3.89 16.58 -9.47
N SER A 15 -3.73 16.91 -10.75
CA SER A 15 -2.66 17.79 -11.25
C SER A 15 -2.74 19.21 -10.66
N ILE A 16 -3.96 19.70 -10.40
CA ILE A 16 -4.19 21.02 -9.79
C ILE A 16 -4.30 20.95 -8.25
N GLY A 17 -4.02 19.80 -7.64
CA GLY A 17 -4.10 19.62 -6.18
C GLY A 17 -5.53 19.61 -5.63
N PHE A 18 -6.51 19.17 -6.43
CA PHE A 18 -7.91 19.11 -6.01
C PHE A 18 -8.10 18.11 -4.85
N ILE A 19 -8.78 18.57 -3.80
CA ILE A 19 -9.00 17.79 -2.58
C ILE A 19 -10.32 17.02 -2.72
N TRP A 20 -10.23 15.70 -2.76
CA TRP A 20 -11.40 14.81 -2.92
C TRP A 20 -12.21 14.57 -1.63
N ASP A 21 -11.64 14.91 -0.47
CA ASP A 21 -12.30 14.72 0.83
C ASP A 21 -12.45 16.04 1.60
N LEU A 22 -13.63 16.64 1.47
CA LEU A 22 -14.00 17.88 2.16
C LEU A 22 -14.27 17.70 3.66
N ARG A 23 -14.27 16.48 4.22
CA ARG A 23 -14.41 16.28 5.68
C ARG A 23 -13.19 16.73 6.46
N ASN A 24 -12.06 16.94 5.77
CA ASN A 24 -10.82 17.50 6.31
C ASN A 24 -10.60 18.95 5.82
N LYS A 25 -11.63 19.81 5.93
CA LYS A 25 -11.59 21.22 5.48
C LYS A 25 -10.55 22.11 6.21
N SER A 26 -9.70 21.55 7.06
CA SER A 26 -8.63 22.26 7.73
C SER A 26 -7.28 21.71 7.30
N LYS A 27 -6.49 22.56 6.65
CA LYS A 27 -5.03 22.52 6.42
C LYS A 27 -4.61 22.10 5.01
N GLY A 28 -4.45 23.10 4.15
CA GLY A 28 -3.58 23.00 2.97
C GLY A 28 -2.21 22.48 3.38
N VAL A 29 -1.65 21.58 2.56
CA VAL A 29 -0.33 20.92 2.69
C VAL A 29 0.21 20.97 4.13
N SER A 30 -0.47 20.23 5.02
CA SER A 30 -0.22 20.28 6.46
C SER A 30 1.19 19.76 6.76
N MET A 31 1.99 20.52 7.51
CA MET A 31 3.27 20.08 8.08
C MET A 31 3.18 18.70 8.78
N LYS A 32 1.97 18.32 9.23
CA LYS A 32 1.70 16.98 9.79
C LYS A 32 1.89 15.84 8.78
N GLU A 33 1.67 16.05 7.48
CA GLU A 33 1.83 14.98 6.49
C GLU A 33 3.29 14.65 6.21
N LYS A 34 4.16 15.68 6.17
CA LYS A 34 5.61 15.48 6.08
C LYS A 34 6.11 14.65 7.26
N ASN A 35 5.67 15.00 8.47
CA ASN A 35 6.02 14.27 9.68
C ASN A 35 5.57 12.80 9.64
N ARG A 36 4.43 12.46 9.02
CA ARG A 36 3.98 11.06 8.90
C ARG A 36 4.79 10.23 7.93
N PHE A 37 5.26 10.85 6.85
CA PHE A 37 6.17 10.18 5.91
C PHE A 37 7.51 9.86 6.60
N ASP A 38 8.04 10.82 7.36
CA ASP A 38 9.28 10.62 8.13
C ASP A 38 9.11 9.53 9.22
N GLU A 39 7.95 9.52 9.92
CA GLU A 39 7.58 8.44 10.86
C GLU A 39 7.53 7.07 10.16
N LEU A 40 6.99 7.00 8.94
CA LEU A 40 6.94 5.75 8.17
C LEU A 40 8.34 5.28 7.73
N CYS A 41 9.21 6.22 7.36
CA CYS A 41 10.61 5.91 7.04
C CYS A 41 11.35 5.36 8.26
N ALA A 42 11.16 5.96 9.44
CA ALA A 42 11.72 5.45 10.68
C ALA A 42 11.17 4.06 11.03
N PHE A 43 9.86 3.85 10.86
CA PHE A 43 9.22 2.55 11.07
C PHE A 43 9.81 1.48 10.14
N LYS A 44 10.00 1.82 8.84
CA LYS A 44 10.63 0.93 7.87
C LYS A 44 12.06 0.58 8.28
N ALA A 45 12.84 1.55 8.74
CA ALA A 45 14.22 1.31 9.19
C ALA A 45 14.27 0.34 10.38
N GLN A 46 13.27 0.35 11.25
CA GLN A 46 13.20 -0.54 12.42
C GLN A 46 12.62 -1.92 12.09
N ASN A 47 11.61 -2.02 11.24
CA ASN A 47 10.83 -3.25 11.00
C ASN A 47 11.15 -3.92 9.66
N GLY A 48 11.88 -3.26 8.76
CA GLY A 48 12.16 -3.72 7.41
C GLY A 48 11.01 -3.52 6.41
N HIS A 49 9.80 -3.18 6.88
CA HIS A 49 8.61 -3.00 6.03
C HIS A 49 7.80 -1.75 6.38
N CYS A 50 6.99 -1.26 5.43
CA CYS A 50 6.09 -0.12 5.63
C CYS A 50 4.66 -0.52 6.04
N ASN A 51 4.41 -1.79 6.34
CA ASN A 51 3.07 -2.27 6.64
C ASN A 51 2.69 -2.01 8.11
N VAL A 52 2.08 -0.85 8.37
CA VAL A 52 1.58 -0.48 9.71
C VAL A 52 0.07 -0.65 9.76
N TYR A 53 -0.40 -1.47 10.70
CA TYR A 53 -1.83 -1.73 10.87
C TYR A 53 -2.48 -0.73 11.83
N GLN A 54 -3.74 -0.37 11.56
CA GLN A 54 -4.49 0.59 12.39
C GLN A 54 -4.78 0.10 13.83
N TYR A 55 -4.64 -1.20 14.08
CA TYR A 55 -4.85 -1.84 15.38
C TYR A 55 -3.55 -2.06 16.15
N ASP A 56 -2.40 -1.67 15.59
CA ASP A 56 -1.15 -1.59 16.34
C ASP A 56 -1.31 -0.52 17.45
N GLU A 57 -1.17 -0.92 18.72
CA GLU A 57 -1.37 -0.02 19.86
C GLU A 57 -0.29 1.07 19.93
N GLN A 58 0.95 0.75 19.53
CA GLN A 58 2.07 1.68 19.57
C GLN A 58 2.02 2.64 18.38
N ASN A 59 1.62 2.14 17.21
CA ASN A 59 1.62 2.90 15.96
C ASN A 59 0.23 3.24 15.43
N LYS A 60 -0.80 3.22 16.28
CA LYS A 60 -2.22 3.39 15.90
C LYS A 60 -2.48 4.59 14.99
N SER A 61 -1.80 5.70 15.27
CA SER A 61 -1.97 6.93 14.50
C SER A 61 -1.31 6.86 13.12
N LEU A 62 -0.15 6.21 13.02
CA LEU A 62 0.54 5.95 11.76
C LEU A 62 -0.21 4.90 10.93
N GLY A 63 -0.72 3.82 11.56
CA GLY A 63 -1.52 2.81 10.89
C GLY A 63 -2.82 3.36 10.29
N LYS A 64 -3.49 4.30 10.98
CA LYS A 64 -4.64 5.02 10.40
C LYS A 64 -4.24 5.87 9.18
N TRP A 65 -3.08 6.52 9.23
CA TRP A 65 -2.58 7.32 8.11
C TRP A 65 -2.24 6.43 6.91
N VAL A 66 -1.53 5.31 7.13
CA VAL A 66 -1.23 4.29 6.11
C VAL A 66 -2.52 3.77 5.46
N GLN A 67 -3.52 3.42 6.27
CA GLN A 67 -4.82 2.99 5.78
C GLN A 67 -5.51 4.07 4.94
N HIS A 68 -5.43 5.33 5.36
CA HIS A 68 -5.96 6.45 4.60
C HIS A 68 -5.27 6.60 3.24
N GLN A 69 -3.93 6.50 3.17
CA GLN A 69 -3.21 6.54 1.90
C GLN A 69 -3.71 5.45 0.93
N ARG A 70 -3.87 4.21 1.41
CA ARG A 70 -4.39 3.08 0.61
C ARG A 70 -5.82 3.33 0.12
N VAL A 71 -6.70 3.87 0.96
CA VAL A 71 -8.08 4.21 0.58
C VAL A 71 -8.11 5.32 -0.47
N CYS A 72 -7.28 6.35 -0.32
CA CYS A 72 -7.18 7.45 -1.28
C CYS A 72 -6.60 6.96 -2.61
N TYR A 73 -5.58 6.09 -2.59
CA TYR A 73 -5.03 5.46 -3.78
C TYR A 73 -6.08 4.65 -4.55
N LYS A 74 -6.84 3.77 -3.87
CA LYS A 74 -7.93 2.99 -4.49
C LYS A 74 -9.03 3.87 -5.09
N LYS A 75 -9.22 5.07 -4.56
CA LYS A 75 -10.17 6.07 -5.06
C LYS A 75 -9.59 7.00 -6.14
N ASN A 76 -8.34 6.80 -6.54
CA ASN A 76 -7.57 7.70 -7.42
C ASN A 76 -7.52 9.16 -6.88
N ALA A 77 -7.65 9.33 -5.56
CA ALA A 77 -7.71 10.62 -4.89
C ALA A 77 -6.35 11.08 -4.34
N LEU A 78 -5.28 10.31 -4.59
CA LEU A 78 -3.92 10.64 -4.19
C LEU A 78 -3.20 11.35 -5.35
N SER A 79 -2.37 12.35 -5.03
CA SER A 79 -1.54 13.02 -6.02
C SER A 79 -0.43 12.09 -6.52
N SER A 80 -0.03 12.24 -7.79
CA SER A 80 1.06 11.45 -8.39
C SER A 80 2.36 11.58 -7.59
N SER A 81 2.73 12.80 -7.19
CA SER A 81 3.93 13.04 -6.37
C SER A 81 3.91 12.29 -5.04
N ARG A 82 2.73 12.13 -4.40
CA ARG A 82 2.62 11.35 -3.15
C ARG A 82 2.72 9.86 -3.42
N ILE A 83 2.15 9.38 -4.52
CA ILE A 83 2.29 7.98 -4.95
C ILE A 83 3.78 7.67 -5.17
N GLU A 84 4.47 8.49 -5.95
CA GLU A 84 5.91 8.35 -6.23
C GLU A 84 6.75 8.37 -4.94
N GLN A 85 6.45 9.27 -3.99
CA GLN A 85 7.12 9.29 -2.69
C GLN A 85 6.95 7.98 -1.92
N LEU A 86 5.73 7.45 -1.85
CA LEU A 86 5.44 6.21 -1.14
C LEU A 86 6.03 4.99 -1.86
N ASP A 87 5.99 4.97 -3.19
CA ASP A 87 6.62 3.93 -3.99
C ASP A 87 8.15 3.92 -3.81
N SER A 88 8.79 5.09 -3.67
CA SER A 88 10.24 5.19 -3.46
C SER A 88 10.72 4.49 -2.18
N ILE A 89 9.84 4.36 -1.19
CA ILE A 89 10.12 3.64 0.05
C ILE A 89 9.58 2.21 0.06
N GLY A 90 9.11 1.69 -1.08
CA GLY A 90 8.57 0.33 -1.19
C GLY A 90 7.24 0.14 -0.47
N PHE A 91 6.39 1.18 -0.47
CA PHE A 91 5.09 1.11 0.18
C PHE A 91 4.15 0.12 -0.52
N ILE A 92 3.62 -0.84 0.25
CA ILE A 92 2.67 -1.82 -0.27
C ILE A 92 1.25 -1.26 -0.19
N TRP A 93 0.67 -0.99 -1.37
CA TRP A 93 -0.70 -0.47 -1.53
C TRP A 93 -1.78 -1.50 -1.20
N ASP A 94 -1.52 -2.78 -1.49
CA ASP A 94 -2.42 -3.89 -1.17
C ASP A 94 -1.68 -5.01 -0.44
N PRO A 95 -1.65 -5.00 0.91
CA PRO A 95 -0.96 -6.01 1.69
C PRO A 95 -1.57 -7.39 1.59
N LEU A 96 -2.89 -7.49 1.33
CA LEU A 96 -3.56 -8.77 1.21
C LEU A 96 -3.14 -9.46 -0.07
N GLU A 97 -3.12 -8.72 -1.18
CA GLU A 97 -2.58 -9.24 -2.44
C GLU A 97 -1.10 -9.57 -2.36
N HIS A 98 -0.31 -8.74 -1.67
CA HIS A 98 1.11 -9.03 -1.48
C HIS A 98 1.32 -10.32 -0.69
N ALA A 99 0.63 -10.48 0.45
CA ALA A 99 0.72 -11.69 1.26
C ALA A 99 0.21 -12.93 0.52
N TRP A 100 -0.86 -12.80 -0.27
CA TRP A 100 -1.35 -13.89 -1.11
C TRP A 100 -0.32 -14.30 -2.15
N SER A 101 0.30 -13.33 -2.84
CA SER A 101 1.33 -13.57 -3.85
C SER A 101 2.55 -14.28 -3.24
N GLU A 102 3.04 -13.82 -2.09
CA GLU A 102 4.15 -14.47 -1.39
C GLU A 102 3.83 -15.92 -0.99
N MET A 103 2.62 -16.15 -0.46
CA MET A 103 2.19 -17.49 -0.08
C MET A 103 2.02 -18.40 -1.30
N PHE A 104 1.53 -17.87 -2.42
CA PHE A 104 1.40 -18.60 -3.67
C PHE A 104 2.76 -19.00 -4.25
N ASP A 105 3.74 -18.10 -4.23
CA ASP A 105 5.11 -18.39 -4.67
C ASP A 105 5.75 -19.50 -3.83
N GLN A 106 5.54 -19.48 -2.51
CA GLN A 106 6.00 -20.56 -1.62
C GLN A 106 5.36 -21.91 -1.97
N LEU A 107 4.05 -21.93 -2.28
CA LEU A 107 3.37 -23.15 -2.73
C LEU A 107 3.91 -23.66 -4.07
N CYS A 108 4.26 -22.77 -5.00
CA CYS A 108 4.89 -23.15 -6.26
C CYS A 108 6.26 -23.81 -6.05
N VAL A 109 7.10 -23.24 -5.18
CA VAL A 109 8.40 -23.82 -4.82
C VAL A 109 8.23 -25.19 -4.17
N PHE A 110 7.30 -25.31 -3.21
CA PHE A 110 7.00 -26.58 -2.55
C PHE A 110 6.54 -27.65 -3.55
N LYS A 111 5.65 -27.30 -4.49
CA LYS A 111 5.20 -28.21 -5.55
C LYS A 111 6.35 -28.64 -6.47
N ALA A 112 7.25 -27.73 -6.83
CA ALA A 112 8.41 -28.05 -7.65
C ALA A 112 9.37 -29.01 -6.93
N GLN A 113 9.59 -28.83 -5.63
CA GLN A 113 10.41 -29.72 -4.80
C GLN A 113 9.73 -31.09 -4.57
N ALA A 114 8.42 -31.12 -4.35
CA ALA A 114 7.66 -32.37 -4.19
C ALA A 114 7.53 -33.17 -5.50
N GLY A 115 7.50 -32.48 -6.65
CA GLY A 115 7.54 -33.10 -7.98
C GLY A 115 8.82 -33.88 -8.26
N HIS A 116 9.94 -33.53 -7.59
CA HIS A 116 11.20 -34.30 -7.66
C HIS A 116 11.16 -35.61 -6.85
N TYR A 117 10.21 -35.81 -5.94
CA TYR A 117 10.17 -36.99 -5.05
C TYR A 117 9.39 -38.19 -5.62
N ILE A 118 8.57 -37.99 -6.66
CA ILE A 118 7.76 -39.07 -7.26
C ILE A 118 8.47 -39.86 -8.37
N ALA A 119 9.71 -39.51 -8.75
CA ALA A 119 10.41 -40.11 -9.89
C ALA A 119 11.51 -41.13 -9.54
N SER A 120 11.65 -41.58 -8.29
CA SER A 120 12.70 -42.57 -7.93
C SER A 120 12.23 -43.67 -6.98
N ARG A 121 11.03 -44.22 -7.21
CA ARG A 121 10.65 -45.50 -6.62
C ARG A 121 9.69 -46.21 -7.56
N ASN A 122 10.26 -46.94 -8.52
CA ASN A 122 9.81 -48.21 -9.08
C ASN A 122 10.76 -48.58 -10.23
N GLY A 123 11.94 -49.08 -9.85
CA GLY A 123 12.85 -49.80 -10.72
C GLY A 123 13.15 -51.14 -10.07
N GLU A 124 12.73 -52.20 -10.77
CA GLU A 124 13.02 -53.64 -10.58
C GLU A 124 12.30 -54.40 -9.45
#